data_AF-A0A699QLJ8-F1
#
_entry.id   AF-A0A699QLJ8-F1
#
_cell.length_a   1.000
_cell.length_b   1.000
_cell.length_c   1.000
_cell.angle_alpha   90.00
_cell.angle_beta   90.00
_cell.angle_gamma   90.00
#
_symmetry.space_group_name_H-M   'P 1'
#
loop_
_entity.id
_entity.type
_entity.pdbx_description
1 polymer ?
#
loop_
_entity_poly.entity_id
_entity_poly.type
_entity_poly.pdbx_seq_one_letter_code
_entity_poly.pdbx_strand_id
1 'polypeptide(L)'
;PVTQSKTPVSEPVVAPVSAPMPNLKPSIPYPSRCDNERRRMDECLALSDLGASINLMPLAVWKELSLPELTLTCMTLELADHSVSKPIGIAKDVSVKVGMFHFPADFVVVDFKPDPRVPLILGRCFLKTGRALIDVHKGELTLRIRCEAITYNLDQTSRYSANYDQMTANKIDVTDEACEEYS
;
A
#
# COMPACT_ATOMS: atom_id res chain seq x y z
N PRO A 1 69.18 7.61 13.42
CA PRO A 1 68.62 6.56 12.54
C PRO A 1 67.13 6.37 12.83
N VAL A 2 66.26 6.99 12.03
CA VAL A 2 64.80 6.90 12.15
C VAL A 2 64.29 6.03 11.02
N THR A 3 63.68 4.89 11.38
CA THR A 3 63.11 3.93 10.42
C THR A 3 61.73 4.42 10.01
N GLN A 4 61.54 4.81 8.74
CA GLN A 4 60.21 5.08 8.17
C GLN A 4 59.63 3.78 7.60
N SER A 5 58.56 3.29 8.21
CA SER A 5 57.69 2.27 7.60
C SER A 5 56.76 2.94 6.59
N LYS A 6 56.93 2.64 5.29
CA LYS A 6 55.92 2.96 4.28
C LYS A 6 54.89 1.84 4.24
N THR A 7 53.67 2.13 4.68
CA THR A 7 52.49 1.29 4.40
C THR A 7 52.09 1.48 2.94
N PRO A 8 51.84 0.43 2.14
CA PRO A 8 51.29 0.62 0.81
C PRO A 8 49.81 1.00 0.92
N VAL A 9 49.44 2.12 0.31
CA VAL A 9 48.04 2.51 0.09
C VAL A 9 47.52 1.62 -1.03
N SER A 10 46.61 0.70 -0.68
CA SER A 10 45.87 -0.11 -1.65
C SER A 10 44.65 0.66 -2.15
N GLU A 11 44.63 1.00 -3.43
CA GLU A 11 43.45 1.55 -4.11
C GLU A 11 42.35 0.48 -4.21
N PRO A 12 41.06 0.84 -4.04
CA PRO A 12 39.97 -0.10 -4.25
C PRO A 12 39.75 -0.32 -5.75
N VAL A 13 39.98 -1.54 -6.22
CA VAL A 13 39.60 -1.96 -7.58
C VAL A 13 38.07 -2.05 -7.65
N VAL A 14 37.45 -1.10 -8.34
CA VAL A 14 36.02 -1.15 -8.69
C VAL A 14 35.89 -1.87 -10.03
N ALA A 15 35.45 -3.13 -9.99
CA ALA A 15 35.04 -3.86 -11.18
C ALA A 15 33.52 -3.71 -11.37
N PRO A 16 33.02 -3.37 -12.58
CA PRO A 16 31.59 -3.34 -12.83
C PRO A 16 31.05 -4.77 -12.91
N VAL A 17 30.15 -5.14 -12.00
CA VAL A 17 29.36 -6.38 -12.10
C VAL A 17 28.17 -6.09 -13.00
N SER A 18 28.29 -6.37 -14.29
CA SER A 18 27.14 -6.45 -15.19
C SER A 18 26.52 -7.84 -15.10
N ALA A 19 25.39 -7.95 -14.41
CA ALA A 19 24.49 -9.09 -14.55
C ALA A 19 23.61 -8.89 -15.79
N PRO A 20 23.43 -9.90 -16.66
CA PRO A 20 22.48 -9.81 -17.76
C PRO A 20 21.05 -9.70 -17.21
N MET A 21 20.27 -8.72 -17.66
CA MET A 21 18.84 -8.68 -17.37
C MET A 21 18.17 -9.94 -17.94
N PRO A 22 17.36 -10.68 -17.17
CA PRO A 22 16.57 -11.76 -17.75
C PRO A 22 15.58 -11.14 -18.74
N ASN A 23 15.58 -11.67 -19.97
CA ASN A 23 14.71 -11.24 -21.07
C ASN A 23 13.26 -11.10 -20.59
N LEU A 24 12.72 -9.87 -20.64
CA LEU A 24 11.31 -9.59 -20.42
C LEU A 24 10.53 -10.20 -21.60
N LYS A 25 9.96 -11.39 -21.43
CA LYS A 25 9.04 -11.96 -22.43
C LYS A 25 7.79 -11.06 -22.53
N PRO A 26 7.15 -10.95 -23.71
CA PRO A 26 5.93 -10.17 -23.86
C PRO A 26 4.86 -10.70 -22.88
N SER A 27 4.32 -9.80 -22.06
CA SER A 27 3.19 -10.08 -21.17
C SER A 27 2.03 -10.63 -22.01
N ILE A 28 1.56 -11.83 -21.64
CA ILE A 28 0.33 -12.41 -22.19
C ILE A 28 -0.81 -11.43 -21.87
N PRO A 29 -1.64 -11.02 -22.85
CA PRO A 29 -2.77 -10.14 -22.58
C PRO A 29 -3.76 -10.84 -21.65
N TYR A 30 -4.01 -10.26 -20.47
CA TYR A 30 -5.05 -10.75 -19.58
C TYR A 30 -6.43 -10.46 -20.20
N PRO A 31 -7.39 -11.41 -20.12
CA PRO A 31 -8.76 -11.14 -20.55
C PRO A 31 -9.35 -10.04 -19.66
N SER A 32 -9.68 -8.89 -20.24
CA SER A 32 -10.40 -7.82 -19.56
C SER A 32 -11.83 -8.29 -19.29
N ARG A 33 -12.11 -8.69 -18.06
CA ARG A 33 -13.48 -8.90 -17.61
C ARG A 33 -14.03 -7.55 -17.15
N CYS A 34 -14.61 -6.80 -18.09
CA CYS A 34 -15.48 -5.67 -17.80
C CYS A 34 -16.84 -6.21 -17.35
N ASP A 35 -16.94 -6.67 -16.11
CA ASP A 35 -18.25 -6.92 -15.52
C ASP A 35 -18.69 -5.63 -14.81
N ASN A 36 -19.48 -4.87 -15.56
CA ASN A 36 -20.11 -3.60 -15.20
C ASN A 36 -21.29 -3.81 -14.22
N GLU A 37 -21.10 -4.60 -13.17
CA GLU A 37 -22.05 -4.66 -12.07
C GLU A 37 -21.59 -3.71 -10.97
N ARG A 38 -22.39 -2.67 -10.76
CA ARG A 38 -22.27 -1.66 -9.70
C ARG A 38 -22.50 -2.31 -8.34
N ARG A 39 -21.65 -3.27 -7.95
CA ARG A 39 -21.52 -3.68 -6.56
C ARG A 39 -20.84 -2.52 -5.87
N ARG A 40 -21.52 -1.92 -4.88
CA ARG A 40 -20.83 -1.03 -3.94
C ARG A 40 -19.61 -1.81 -3.47
N MET A 41 -18.40 -1.26 -3.65
CA MET A 41 -17.19 -1.89 -3.16
C MET A 41 -17.15 -1.71 -1.65
N ASP A 42 -18.03 -2.39 -0.92
CA ASP A 42 -18.07 -2.33 0.55
C ASP A 42 -16.81 -3.00 1.15
N GLU A 43 -16.00 -3.68 0.33
CA GLU A 43 -14.80 -4.41 0.78
C GLU A 43 -13.67 -4.27 -0.24
N CYS A 44 -12.50 -3.78 0.19
CA CYS A 44 -11.29 -3.66 -0.61
C CYS A 44 -10.11 -4.41 0.04
N LEU A 45 -9.21 -4.91 -0.81
CA LEU A 45 -7.90 -5.39 -0.37
C LEU A 45 -6.90 -4.22 -0.38
N ALA A 46 -5.99 -4.20 0.59
CA ALA A 46 -4.99 -3.15 0.69
C ALA A 46 -3.58 -3.69 0.94
N LEU A 47 -2.60 -3.04 0.33
CA LEU A 47 -1.19 -3.30 0.55
C LEU A 47 -0.73 -2.48 1.76
N SER A 48 -0.29 -3.15 2.82
CA SER A 48 0.42 -2.48 3.91
C SER A 48 1.88 -2.30 3.53
N ASP A 49 2.27 -1.09 3.13
CA ASP A 49 3.58 -0.80 2.57
C ASP A 49 4.40 0.14 3.48
N LEU A 50 5.49 -0.39 4.05
CA LEU A 50 6.44 0.41 4.82
C LEU A 50 7.33 1.31 3.94
N GLY A 51 7.47 1.01 2.65
CA GLY A 51 8.17 1.84 1.67
C GLY A 51 7.37 3.08 1.29
N ALA A 52 6.04 2.97 1.25
CA ALA A 52 5.17 4.11 1.00
C ALA A 52 5.11 5.06 2.21
N SER A 53 5.38 6.34 1.99
CA SER A 53 5.25 7.36 3.05
C SER A 53 3.81 7.75 3.33
N ILE A 54 2.93 7.66 2.33
CA ILE A 54 1.53 8.12 2.36
C ILE A 54 0.58 7.01 1.91
N ASN A 55 -0.72 7.17 2.17
CA ASN A 55 -1.73 6.27 1.63
C ASN A 55 -2.15 6.72 0.22
N LEU A 56 -2.32 5.76 -0.68
CA LEU A 56 -2.71 6.00 -2.06
C LEU A 56 -4.03 5.28 -2.37
N MET A 57 -4.89 5.98 -3.12
CA MET A 57 -6.13 5.45 -3.63
C MET A 57 -6.24 5.74 -5.14
N PRO A 58 -6.46 4.72 -5.99
CA PRO A 58 -6.76 4.94 -7.39
C PRO A 58 -8.07 5.71 -7.56
N LEU A 59 -8.15 6.60 -8.54
CA LEU A 59 -9.37 7.35 -8.84
C LEU A 59 -10.58 6.43 -9.10
N ALA A 60 -10.36 5.31 -9.77
CA ALA A 60 -11.42 4.34 -10.05
C ALA A 60 -12.08 3.84 -8.75
N VAL A 61 -11.27 3.49 -7.76
CA VAL A 61 -11.73 2.99 -6.46
C VAL A 61 -12.45 4.10 -5.69
N TRP A 62 -11.90 5.32 -5.67
CA TRP A 62 -12.57 6.46 -5.03
C TRP A 62 -13.98 6.71 -5.61
N LYS A 63 -14.13 6.62 -6.94
CA LYS A 63 -15.44 6.74 -7.61
C LYS A 63 -16.39 5.60 -7.25
N GLU A 64 -15.89 4.37 -7.18
CA GLU A 64 -16.68 3.18 -6.85
C GLU A 64 -17.20 3.23 -5.41
N LEU A 65 -16.37 3.70 -4.47
CA LEU A 65 -16.73 3.88 -3.06
C LEU A 65 -17.69 5.06 -2.82
N SER A 66 -17.93 5.90 -3.84
CA SER A 66 -18.79 7.09 -3.72
C SER A 66 -18.38 8.02 -2.58
N LEU A 67 -17.07 8.14 -2.36
CA LEU A 67 -16.50 8.93 -1.26
C LEU A 67 -16.69 10.44 -1.45
N PRO A 68 -16.56 11.23 -0.38
CA PRO A 68 -16.69 12.69 -0.40
C PRO A 68 -15.77 13.39 -1.38
N GLU A 69 -16.08 14.67 -1.60
CA GLU A 69 -15.33 15.54 -2.49
C GLU A 69 -13.85 15.62 -2.12
N LEU A 70 -12.99 15.55 -3.15
CA LEU A 70 -11.55 15.64 -2.99
C LEU A 70 -11.13 17.07 -2.68
N THR A 71 -10.28 17.23 -1.68
CA THR A 71 -9.56 18.49 -1.48
C THR A 71 -8.47 18.61 -2.54
N LEU A 72 -8.54 19.64 -3.38
CA LEU A 72 -7.48 19.91 -4.36
C LEU A 72 -6.13 20.13 -3.67
N THR A 73 -5.07 19.65 -4.31
CA THR A 73 -3.69 19.82 -3.83
C THR A 73 -2.77 20.23 -4.98
N CYS A 74 -1.75 21.03 -4.65
CA CYS A 74 -0.69 21.43 -5.57
C CYS A 74 0.57 20.57 -5.45
N MET A 75 0.54 19.52 -4.61
CA MET A 75 1.68 18.62 -4.42
C MET A 75 1.96 17.79 -5.66
N THR A 76 3.16 17.20 -5.70
CA THR A 76 3.54 16.15 -6.66
C THR A 76 4.05 14.95 -5.88
N LEU A 77 3.94 13.76 -6.48
CA LEU A 77 4.39 12.51 -5.92
C LEU A 77 5.58 11.99 -6.71
N GLU A 78 6.65 11.63 -6.03
CA GLU A 78 7.72 10.81 -6.62
C GLU A 78 7.42 9.34 -6.28
N LEU A 79 7.23 8.53 -7.31
CA LEU A 79 6.98 7.10 -7.17
C LEU A 79 8.31 6.32 -7.06
N ALA A 80 8.23 5.05 -6.69
CA ALA A 80 9.41 4.20 -6.50
C ALA A 80 10.23 3.98 -7.78
N ASP A 81 9.63 4.20 -8.95
CA ASP A 81 10.29 4.19 -10.25
C ASP A 81 10.87 5.56 -10.65
N HIS A 82 10.91 6.51 -9.71
CA HIS A 82 11.31 7.91 -9.89
C HIS A 82 10.42 8.70 -10.86
N SER A 83 9.28 8.14 -11.27
CA SER A 83 8.29 8.90 -12.03
C SER A 83 7.61 9.92 -11.13
N VAL A 84 7.27 11.08 -11.70
CA VAL A 84 6.54 12.13 -11.00
C VAL A 84 5.08 12.07 -11.41
N SER A 85 4.19 11.91 -10.44
CA SER A 85 2.74 11.89 -10.64
C SER A 85 2.08 13.09 -9.99
N LYS A 86 1.06 13.64 -10.65
CA LYS A 86 0.22 14.70 -10.10
C LYS A 86 -1.06 14.08 -9.54
N PRO A 87 -1.30 14.16 -8.22
CA PRO A 87 -2.54 13.68 -7.66
C PRO A 87 -3.72 14.56 -8.10
N ILE A 88 -4.90 13.95 -8.12
CA ILE A 88 -6.17 14.60 -8.43
C ILE A 88 -6.61 15.44 -7.23
N GLY A 89 -6.40 14.89 -6.04
CA GLY A 89 -6.77 15.52 -4.78
C GLY A 89 -6.47 14.62 -3.59
N ILE A 90 -6.90 15.07 -2.42
CA ILE A 90 -6.78 14.35 -1.16
C ILE A 90 -8.20 14.05 -0.68
N ALA A 91 -8.51 12.77 -0.48
CA ALA A 91 -9.68 12.35 0.26
C ALA A 91 -9.32 12.38 1.75
N LYS A 92 -9.92 13.28 2.51
CA LYS A 92 -9.61 13.49 3.93
C LYS A 92 -10.54 12.70 4.82
N ASP A 93 -10.02 12.30 5.98
CA ASP A 93 -10.79 11.70 7.08
C ASP A 93 -11.64 10.50 6.64
N VAL A 94 -11.14 9.70 5.69
CA VAL A 94 -11.82 8.50 5.22
C VAL A 94 -11.80 7.46 6.33
N SER A 95 -12.97 6.92 6.68
CA SER A 95 -13.11 5.88 7.71
C SER A 95 -12.68 4.53 7.15
N VAL A 96 -11.54 4.03 7.61
CA VAL A 96 -11.00 2.74 7.22
C VAL A 96 -11.33 1.72 8.32
N LYS A 97 -12.25 0.83 8.04
CA LYS A 97 -12.66 -0.24 8.93
C LYS A 97 -11.79 -1.47 8.73
N VAL A 98 -11.13 -1.89 9.80
CA VAL A 98 -10.27 -3.06 9.84
C VAL A 98 -10.74 -3.98 10.95
N GLY A 99 -11.49 -5.02 10.57
CA GLY A 99 -12.20 -5.87 11.52
C GLY A 99 -13.30 -5.09 12.23
N MET A 100 -13.19 -4.93 13.55
CA MET A 100 -14.14 -4.16 14.38
C MET A 100 -13.67 -2.72 14.64
N PHE A 101 -12.48 -2.36 14.14
CA PHE A 101 -11.86 -1.07 14.39
C PHE A 101 -12.05 -0.12 13.23
N HIS A 102 -12.19 1.17 13.53
CA HIS A 102 -12.23 2.24 12.54
C HIS A 102 -11.03 3.16 12.74
N PHE A 103 -10.35 3.47 11.64
CA PHE A 103 -9.19 4.34 11.60
C PHE A 103 -9.46 5.49 10.63
N PRO A 104 -9.40 6.76 11.07
CA PRO A 104 -9.40 7.86 10.13
C PRO A 104 -8.10 7.85 9.31
N ALA A 105 -8.22 8.02 8.01
CA ALA A 105 -7.07 8.06 7.11
C ALA A 105 -7.28 9.04 5.96
N ASP A 106 -6.25 9.83 5.69
CA ASP A 106 -6.18 10.61 4.46
C ASP A 106 -5.61 9.74 3.33
N PHE A 107 -6.21 9.84 2.14
CA PHE A 107 -5.72 9.20 0.93
C PHE A 107 -5.39 10.24 -0.14
N VAL A 108 -4.21 10.11 -0.73
CA VAL A 108 -3.90 10.85 -1.94
C VAL A 108 -4.46 10.08 -3.13
N VAL A 109 -5.35 10.74 -3.88
CA VAL A 109 -6.04 10.12 -5.01
C VAL A 109 -5.30 10.40 -6.30
N VAL A 110 -4.97 9.35 -7.04
CA VAL A 110 -4.15 9.42 -8.26
C VAL A 110 -4.85 8.68 -9.41
N ASP A 111 -4.72 9.19 -10.64
CA ASP A 111 -5.25 8.52 -11.83
C ASP A 111 -4.29 7.44 -12.32
N PHE A 112 -4.41 6.23 -11.79
CA PHE A 112 -3.75 5.05 -12.33
C PHE A 112 -4.71 3.86 -12.36
N LYS A 113 -4.39 2.88 -13.20
CA LYS A 113 -5.17 1.65 -13.29
C LYS A 113 -4.94 0.79 -12.03
N PRO A 114 -5.97 0.50 -11.23
CA PRO A 114 -5.80 -0.32 -10.03
C PRO A 114 -5.33 -1.73 -10.37
N ASP A 115 -4.47 -2.33 -9.53
CA ASP A 115 -4.26 -3.78 -9.54
C ASP A 115 -5.53 -4.42 -8.93
N PRO A 116 -6.26 -5.28 -9.66
CA PRO A 116 -7.47 -5.91 -9.15
C PRO A 116 -7.28 -6.70 -7.84
N ARG A 117 -6.06 -7.12 -7.54
CA ARG A 117 -5.74 -7.89 -6.33
C ARG A 117 -5.49 -7.01 -5.12
N VAL A 118 -4.97 -5.80 -5.33
CA VAL A 118 -4.60 -4.89 -4.24
C VAL A 118 -4.88 -3.44 -4.66
N PRO A 119 -6.16 -3.02 -4.67
CA PRO A 119 -6.55 -1.72 -5.16
C PRO A 119 -6.02 -0.55 -4.31
N LEU A 120 -5.74 -0.74 -3.02
CA LEU A 120 -5.33 0.33 -2.09
C LEU A 120 -3.90 0.14 -1.58
N ILE A 121 -3.20 1.24 -1.30
CA ILE A 121 -1.91 1.22 -0.60
C ILE A 121 -2.04 1.99 0.70
N LEU A 122 -1.78 1.31 1.81
CA LEU A 122 -1.68 1.87 3.15
C LEU A 122 -0.21 2.05 3.48
N GLY A 123 0.22 3.30 3.47
CA GLY A 123 1.60 3.66 3.75
C GLY A 123 1.89 3.75 5.24
N ARG A 124 3.11 4.19 5.54
CA ARG A 124 3.57 4.43 6.91
C ARG A 124 2.68 5.39 7.71
N CYS A 125 2.01 6.36 7.08
CA CYS A 125 1.05 7.23 7.74
C CYS A 125 -0.05 6.42 8.45
N PHE A 126 -0.75 5.54 7.72
CA PHE A 126 -1.78 4.69 8.31
C PHE A 126 -1.21 3.70 9.33
N LEU A 127 -0.12 3.03 8.98
CA LEU A 127 0.51 2.04 9.86
C LEU A 127 0.96 2.66 11.19
N LYS A 128 1.38 3.92 11.18
CA LYS A 128 1.69 4.67 12.41
C LYS A 128 0.43 4.96 13.23
N THR A 129 -0.66 5.38 12.60
CA THR A 129 -1.96 5.60 13.26
C THR A 129 -2.42 4.32 13.97
N GLY A 130 -2.36 3.19 13.27
CA GLY A 130 -2.69 1.87 13.82
C GLY A 130 -1.61 1.23 14.68
N ARG A 131 -0.53 1.95 15.05
CA ARG A 131 0.60 1.44 15.85
C ARG A 131 1.05 0.04 15.40
N ALA A 132 1.21 -0.11 14.08
CA ALA A 132 1.41 -1.38 13.44
C ALA A 132 2.66 -2.11 13.96
N LEU A 133 2.53 -3.41 14.19
CA LEU A 133 3.64 -4.33 14.42
C LEU A 133 3.63 -5.39 13.34
N ILE A 134 4.79 -5.61 12.72
CA ILE A 134 4.95 -6.59 11.66
C ILE A 134 5.94 -7.64 12.15
N ASP A 135 5.44 -8.84 12.42
CA ASP A 135 6.27 -10.01 12.68
C ASP A 135 6.56 -10.69 11.34
N VAL A 136 7.72 -10.38 10.78
CA VAL A 136 8.16 -10.93 9.48
C VAL A 136 8.38 -12.43 9.55
N HIS A 137 8.80 -12.96 10.70
CA HIS A 137 9.06 -14.38 10.85
C HIS A 137 7.77 -15.20 10.85
N LYS A 138 6.73 -14.69 11.53
CA LYS A 138 5.40 -15.33 11.58
C LYS A 138 4.49 -14.95 10.42
N GLY A 139 4.87 -13.96 9.62
CA GLY A 139 4.02 -13.38 8.60
C GLY A 139 2.77 -12.76 9.23
N GLU A 140 2.90 -11.95 10.29
CA GLU A 140 1.75 -11.33 10.97
C GLU A 140 1.82 -9.81 10.94
N LEU A 141 0.68 -9.17 10.65
CA LEU A 141 0.46 -7.74 10.81
C LEU A 141 -0.52 -7.51 11.96
N THR A 142 -0.09 -6.80 13.00
CA THR A 142 -0.93 -6.40 14.11
C THR A 142 -1.16 -4.89 14.08
N LEU A 143 -2.42 -4.45 14.10
CA LEU A 143 -2.81 -3.07 14.36
C LEU A 143 -3.35 -2.95 15.79
N ARG A 144 -3.02 -1.87 16.48
CA ARG A 144 -3.39 -1.62 17.88
C ARG A 144 -4.13 -0.31 18.05
N ILE A 145 -5.24 -0.37 18.78
CA ILE A 145 -5.97 0.80 19.27
C ILE A 145 -6.06 0.68 20.79
N ARG A 146 -5.53 1.68 21.50
CA ARG A 146 -5.46 1.69 22.97
C ARG A 146 -4.82 0.38 23.50
N CYS A 147 -5.58 -0.43 24.24
CA CYS A 147 -5.15 -1.71 24.81
C CYS A 147 -5.59 -2.93 23.98
N GLU A 148 -6.31 -2.71 22.88
CA GLU A 148 -6.81 -3.75 21.99
C GLU A 148 -5.95 -3.87 20.73
N ALA A 149 -5.96 -5.05 20.13
CA ALA A 149 -5.17 -5.35 18.95
C ALA A 149 -5.92 -6.30 18.02
N ILE A 150 -5.78 -6.07 16.72
CA ILE A 150 -6.17 -7.02 15.68
C ILE A 150 -4.92 -7.53 14.97
N THR A 151 -4.81 -8.85 14.85
CA THR A 151 -3.68 -9.50 14.18
C THR A 151 -4.18 -10.23 12.95
N TYR A 152 -3.48 -10.02 11.84
CA TYR A 152 -3.75 -10.63 10.56
C TYR A 152 -2.57 -11.48 10.13
N ASN A 153 -2.87 -12.70 9.69
CA ASN A 153 -1.88 -13.58 9.11
C ASN A 153 -1.74 -13.29 7.60
N LEU A 154 -0.54 -12.85 7.19
CA LEU A 154 -0.16 -12.52 5.83
C LEU A 154 -0.01 -13.78 4.96
N ASP A 155 0.34 -14.93 5.54
CA ASP A 155 0.52 -16.19 4.80
C ASP A 155 -0.82 -16.78 4.33
N GLN A 156 -1.90 -16.61 5.10
CA GLN A 156 -3.26 -16.93 4.64
C GLN A 156 -3.71 -16.05 3.48
N THR A 157 -3.10 -14.87 3.36
CA THR A 157 -3.34 -13.90 2.29
C THR A 157 -2.57 -14.29 1.01
N SER A 158 -1.52 -15.12 1.09
CA SER A 158 -0.74 -15.55 -0.09
C SER A 158 -1.48 -16.51 -1.06
N ARG A 159 -2.67 -17.02 -0.71
CA ARG A 159 -3.47 -17.94 -1.56
C ARG A 159 -4.28 -17.24 -2.66
N TYR A 160 -3.83 -16.07 -3.12
CA TYR A 160 -4.45 -15.32 -4.22
C TYR A 160 -4.36 -15.99 -5.61
N SER A 161 -3.84 -17.22 -5.73
CA SER A 161 -3.79 -17.92 -7.02
C SER A 161 -4.89 -18.95 -7.27
N ALA A 162 -5.79 -19.26 -6.30
CA ALA A 162 -6.61 -20.47 -6.44
C ALA A 162 -8.13 -20.38 -6.18
N ASN A 163 -8.70 -19.38 -5.49
CA ASN A 163 -10.16 -19.35 -5.28
C ASN A 163 -10.68 -17.94 -4.98
N TYR A 164 -11.44 -17.37 -5.91
CA TYR A 164 -12.07 -16.05 -5.79
C TYR A 164 -13.39 -16.05 -5.02
N ASP A 165 -14.03 -17.21 -4.83
CA ASP A 165 -15.43 -17.26 -4.33
C ASP A 165 -15.58 -17.57 -2.84
N GLN A 166 -14.49 -17.80 -2.09
CA GLN A 166 -14.63 -18.27 -0.72
C GLN A 166 -13.45 -17.85 0.18
N MET A 167 -13.41 -16.58 0.63
CA MET A 167 -12.54 -16.20 1.74
C MET A 167 -13.07 -14.97 2.50
N THR A 168 -13.21 -15.12 3.81
CA THR A 168 -13.57 -14.10 4.81
C THR A 168 -12.34 -13.40 5.41
N ALA A 169 -11.16 -13.51 4.79
CA ALA A 169 -9.90 -13.07 5.39
C ALA A 169 -9.56 -11.60 5.06
N ASN A 170 -9.23 -10.85 6.11
CA ASN A 170 -8.50 -9.57 6.14
C ASN A 170 -9.05 -8.49 5.21
N LYS A 171 -10.36 -8.29 5.24
CA LYS A 171 -11.06 -7.31 4.42
C LYS A 171 -11.07 -5.95 5.11
N ILE A 172 -10.81 -4.90 4.33
CA ILE A 172 -10.93 -3.52 4.77
C ILE A 172 -12.19 -2.96 4.14
N ASP A 173 -13.08 -2.45 4.97
CA ASP A 173 -14.28 -1.73 4.55
C ASP A 173 -13.96 -0.24 4.63
N VAL A 174 -14.30 0.52 3.59
CA VAL A 174 -14.01 1.95 3.49
C VAL A 174 -15.33 2.67 3.37
N THR A 175 -15.74 3.32 4.46
CA THR A 175 -17.06 3.94 4.56
C THR A 175 -16.96 5.46 4.62
N ASP A 176 -18.03 6.12 4.15
CA ASP A 176 -18.26 7.56 4.30
C ASP A 176 -18.87 7.92 5.67
N GLU A 177 -18.66 7.08 6.68
CA GLU A 177 -19.29 7.31 7.98
C GLU A 177 -18.55 8.43 8.72
N ALA A 178 -19.13 9.63 8.73
CA ALA A 178 -18.71 10.73 9.59
C ALA A 178 -18.74 10.24 11.04
N CYS A 179 -17.58 10.23 11.71
CA CYS A 179 -17.51 9.85 13.13
C CYS A 179 -18.42 10.78 13.94
N GLU A 180 -19.55 10.28 14.45
CA GLU A 180 -20.22 10.92 15.57
C GLU A 180 -19.27 10.83 16.77
N GLU A 181 -18.75 11.99 17.16
CA GLU A 181 -17.88 12.17 18.31
C GLU A 181 -18.65 11.78 19.58
N TYR A 182 -18.40 10.57 20.11
CA TYR A 182 -18.88 10.20 21.44
C TYR A 182 -18.12 11.05 22.47
N SER A 183 -18.78 12.12 22.93
CA SER A 183 -18.39 12.98 24.06
C SER A 183 -18.36 12.25 25.39
#